data_AF-A0A1W9LQB9-F1
#
_entry.id   AF-A0A1W9LQB9-F1
#
_cell.length_a   1.000
_cell.length_b   1.000
_cell.length_c   1.000
_cell.angle_alpha   90.00
_cell.angle_beta   90.00
_cell.angle_gamma   90.00
#
_symmetry.space_group_name_H-M   'P 1'
#
loop_
_entity.id
_entity.type
_entity.pdbx_description
1 polymer ?
#
loop_
_entity_poly.entity_id
_entity_poly.type
_entity_poly.pdbx_seq_one_letter_code
_entity_poly.pdbx_strand_id
1 'polypeptide(L)'
;MRINFKQKELIRQIFNAIREKFPEIEFISVTEGAENPDDLWINITAPRDEDREIELIEFAGDRLTDILLDYGYYFLIMPRKNTESIGGMKYEEIFV
;
A
#
# COMPACT_ATOMS: atom_id res chain seq x y z
N MET A 1 9.34 8.61 9.90
CA MET A 1 8.13 7.77 9.83
C MET A 1 7.84 7.03 11.12
N ARG A 2 6.64 7.23 11.69
CA ARG A 2 6.12 6.44 12.81
C ARG A 2 4.69 6.03 12.49
N ILE A 3 4.48 4.74 12.27
CA ILE A 3 3.15 4.17 11.96
C ILE A 3 2.48 3.77 13.27
N ASN A 4 1.24 4.23 13.49
CA ASN A 4 0.47 3.91 14.69
C ASN A 4 -0.24 2.54 14.58
N PHE A 5 -0.81 2.07 15.70
CA PHE A 5 -1.47 0.76 15.77
C PHE A 5 -2.60 0.59 14.73
N LYS A 6 -3.43 1.61 14.54
CA LYS A 6 -4.55 1.54 13.59
C LYS A 6 -4.07 1.58 12.15
N GLN A 7 -3.06 2.38 11.83
CA GLN A 7 -2.44 2.39 10.50
C GLN A 7 -1.85 1.01 10.17
N LYS A 8 -1.14 0.35 11.12
CA LYS A 8 -0.65 -1.04 10.93
C LYS A 8 -1.78 -2.02 10.62
N GLU A 9 -2.88 -1.93 11.37
CA GLU A 9 -4.07 -2.78 11.17
C GLU A 9 -4.66 -2.59 9.77
N LEU A 10 -4.85 -1.33 9.34
CA LEU A 10 -5.45 -0.99 8.05
C LEU A 10 -4.54 -1.33 6.87
N ILE A 11 -3.23 -1.08 6.96
CA ILE A 11 -2.26 -1.50 5.94
C ILE A 11 -2.30 -3.03 5.77
N ARG A 12 -2.39 -3.79 6.86
CA ARG A 12 -2.52 -5.25 6.79
C ARG A 12 -3.83 -5.68 6.12
N GLN A 13 -4.95 -5.06 6.49
CA GLN A 13 -6.26 -5.38 5.92
C GLN A 13 -6.29 -5.12 4.42
N ILE A 14 -5.84 -3.95 3.98
CA ILE A 14 -5.83 -3.63 2.55
C ILE A 14 -4.85 -4.50 1.78
N PHE A 15 -3.65 -4.75 2.30
CA PHE A 15 -2.68 -5.62 1.63
C PHE A 15 -3.20 -7.05 1.49
N ASN A 16 -3.85 -7.60 2.52
CA ASN A 16 -4.47 -8.92 2.44
C ASN A 16 -5.59 -8.96 1.40
N ALA A 17 -6.46 -7.94 1.36
CA ALA A 17 -7.54 -7.85 0.38
C ALA A 17 -7.00 -7.74 -1.06
N ILE A 18 -5.92 -6.98 -1.27
CA ILE A 18 -5.26 -6.90 -2.58
C ILE A 18 -4.67 -8.26 -2.94
N ARG A 19 -3.93 -8.90 -2.03
CA ARG A 19 -3.30 -10.20 -2.29
C ARG A 19 -4.31 -11.33 -2.58
N GLU A 20 -5.51 -11.27 -2.00
CA GLU A 20 -6.58 -12.23 -2.29
C GLU A 20 -7.02 -12.15 -3.76
N LYS A 21 -7.09 -10.94 -4.33
CA LYS A 21 -7.50 -10.71 -5.72
C LYS A 21 -6.33 -10.74 -6.72
N PHE A 22 -5.15 -10.33 -6.28
CA PHE A 22 -3.92 -10.19 -7.07
C PHE A 22 -2.80 -10.99 -6.38
N PRO A 23 -2.84 -12.32 -6.40
CA PRO A 23 -1.87 -13.17 -5.68
C PRO A 23 -0.42 -13.00 -6.17
N GLU A 24 -0.20 -12.43 -7.34
CA GLU A 24 1.10 -12.12 -7.93
C GLU A 24 1.82 -10.91 -7.30
N ILE A 25 1.11 -10.08 -6.52
CA ILE A 25 1.71 -8.89 -5.91
C ILE A 25 2.39 -9.21 -4.57
N GLU A 26 3.51 -8.56 -4.34
CA GLU A 26 4.34 -8.69 -3.14
C GLU A 26 4.49 -7.34 -2.46
N PHE A 27 4.58 -7.37 -1.12
CA PHE A 27 4.83 -6.18 -0.33
C PHE A 27 6.30 -5.77 -0.44
N ILE A 28 6.58 -4.49 -0.67
CA ILE A 28 7.95 -3.95 -0.72
C ILE A 28 8.26 -3.16 0.55
N SER A 29 7.48 -2.13 0.83
CA SER A 29 7.65 -1.27 2.00
C SER A 29 6.52 -0.27 2.15
N VAL A 30 6.45 0.41 3.29
CA VAL A 30 5.70 1.64 3.46
C VAL A 30 6.66 2.82 3.57
N THR A 31 6.41 3.89 2.83
CA THR A 31 7.15 5.15 2.88
C THR A 31 6.20 6.30 3.19
N GLU A 32 6.76 7.42 3.68
CA GLU A 32 6.05 8.70 3.72
C GLU A 32 5.82 9.19 2.27
N GLY A 33 4.73 9.93 2.07
CA GLY A 33 4.46 10.61 0.81
C GLY A 33 5.52 11.69 0.54
N ALA A 34 5.90 11.86 -0.74
CA ALA A 34 6.92 12.84 -1.10
C ALA A 34 6.49 14.29 -0.81
N GLU A 35 5.19 14.59 -0.91
CA GLU A 35 4.65 15.94 -0.67
C GLU A 35 4.17 16.16 0.76
N ASN A 36 3.56 15.14 1.36
CA ASN A 36 3.06 15.18 2.73
C ASN A 36 3.58 13.98 3.52
N PRO A 37 4.43 14.19 4.55
CA PRO A 37 4.93 13.11 5.39
C PRO A 37 3.86 12.35 6.18
N ASP A 38 2.67 12.94 6.36
CA ASP A 38 1.54 12.26 7.03
C ASP A 38 0.83 11.25 6.11
N ASP A 39 1.04 11.34 4.80
CA ASP A 39 0.52 10.39 3.82
C ASP A 39 1.42 9.14 3.81
N LEU A 40 0.83 7.95 3.74
CA LEU A 40 1.61 6.72 3.62
C LEU A 40 1.47 6.09 2.23
N TRP A 41 2.60 5.83 1.60
CA TRP A 41 2.71 5.12 0.33
C TRP A 41 3.06 3.66 0.60
N ILE A 42 2.12 2.77 0.28
CA ILE A 42 2.27 1.33 0.40
C ILE A 42 2.83 0.83 -0.93
N ASN A 43 4.13 0.57 -0.97
CA ASN A 43 4.83 0.11 -2.15
C ASN A 43 4.66 -1.40 -2.30
N ILE A 44 4.16 -1.82 -3.45
CA ILE A 44 3.99 -3.22 -3.83
C ILE A 44 4.57 -3.47 -5.23
N THR A 45 4.85 -4.71 -5.57
CA THR A 45 5.23 -5.05 -6.95
C THR A 45 4.05 -4.76 -7.88
N ALA A 46 4.34 -4.21 -9.06
CA ALA A 46 3.33 -4.02 -10.09
C ALA A 46 3.03 -5.35 -10.81
N PRO A 47 1.78 -5.61 -11.21
CA PRO A 47 1.47 -6.63 -12.20
C PRO A 47 2.29 -6.42 -13.48
N ARG A 48 2.55 -7.51 -14.21
CA ARG A 48 3.27 -7.42 -15.50
C ARG A 48 2.41 -6.83 -16.61
N ASP A 49 1.10 -7.06 -16.52
CA ASP A 49 0.10 -6.64 -17.48
C ASP A 49 -0.49 -5.29 -17.06
N GLU A 50 -0.64 -4.36 -18.01
CA GLU A 50 -1.10 -3.00 -17.72
C GLU A 50 -2.59 -2.94 -17.38
N ASP A 51 -3.43 -3.74 -18.05
CA ASP A 51 -4.86 -3.81 -17.71
C ASP A 51 -5.04 -4.34 -16.29
N ARG A 52 -4.21 -5.31 -15.88
CA ARG A 52 -4.16 -5.83 -14.52
C ARG A 52 -3.68 -4.80 -13.50
N GLU A 53 -2.72 -3.95 -13.87
CA GLU A 53 -2.27 -2.83 -13.03
C GLU A 53 -3.39 -1.78 -12.84
N ILE A 54 -4.15 -1.47 -13.89
CA ILE A 54 -5.32 -0.59 -13.81
C ILE A 54 -6.37 -1.17 -12.86
N GLU A 55 -6.71 -2.46 -13.01
CA GLU A 55 -7.68 -3.15 -12.16
C GLU A 55 -7.26 -3.15 -10.68
N LEU A 56 -5.95 -3.31 -10.41
CA LEU A 56 -5.38 -3.23 -9.07
C LEU A 56 -5.53 -1.83 -8.47
N ILE A 57 -5.22 -0.79 -9.24
CA ILE A 57 -5.35 0.60 -8.80
C ILE A 57 -6.81 0.94 -8.49
N GLU A 58 -7.74 0.56 -9.36
CA GLU A 58 -9.18 0.77 -9.14
C GLU A 58 -9.66 0.04 -7.88
N PHE A 59 -9.34 -1.24 -7.75
CA PHE A 59 -9.72 -2.06 -6.59
C PHE A 59 -9.19 -1.51 -5.26
N ALA A 60 -7.95 -1.01 -5.26
CA ALA A 60 -7.32 -0.39 -4.11
C ALA A 60 -7.95 0.98 -3.80
N GLY A 61 -8.19 1.80 -4.83
CA GLY A 61 -8.73 3.14 -4.69
C GLY A 61 -10.09 3.18 -3.97
N ASP A 62 -10.98 2.23 -4.28
CA ASP A 62 -12.27 2.12 -3.60
C ASP A 62 -12.09 1.90 -2.08
N ARG A 63 -11.25 0.95 -1.69
CA ARG A 63 -10.99 0.62 -0.27
C ARG A 63 -10.23 1.72 0.46
N LEU A 64 -9.31 2.39 -0.23
CA LEU A 64 -8.58 3.52 0.31
C LEU A 64 -9.50 4.70 0.58
N THR A 65 -10.51 4.91 -0.26
CA THR A 65 -11.53 5.94 -0.06
C THR A 65 -12.33 5.66 1.22
N ASP A 66 -12.73 4.40 1.46
CA ASP A 66 -13.40 4.02 2.71
C ASP A 66 -12.49 4.29 3.93
N ILE A 67 -11.20 3.93 3.85
CA ILE A 67 -10.24 4.19 4.93
C ILE A 67 -10.10 5.69 5.23
N LEU A 68 -10.05 6.51 4.19
CA LEU A 68 -9.98 7.96 4.32
C LEU A 68 -11.23 8.52 5.00
N LEU A 69 -12.42 8.08 4.58
CA LEU A 69 -13.68 8.58 5.11
C LEU A 69 -13.95 8.12 6.55
N ASP A 70 -13.63 6.87 6.87
CA ASP A 70 -13.92 6.27 8.17
C ASP A 70 -12.88 6.63 9.25
N TYR A 71 -11.60 6.77 8.86
CA TYR A 71 -10.49 6.92 9.81
C TYR A 71 -9.64 8.18 9.59
N GLY A 72 -9.83 8.91 8.50
CA GLY A 72 -9.05 10.10 8.18
C GLY A 72 -7.60 9.83 7.77
N TYR A 73 -7.25 8.57 7.48
CA TYR A 73 -5.91 8.22 7.03
C TYR A 73 -5.81 8.24 5.51
N TYR A 74 -4.86 9.00 5.00
CA TYR A 74 -4.57 9.06 3.57
C TYR A 74 -3.45 8.08 3.22
N PHE A 75 -3.81 6.98 2.55
CA PHE A 75 -2.84 6.03 2.02
C PHE A 75 -2.94 5.94 0.50
N LEU A 76 -1.84 5.53 -0.13
CA LEU A 76 -1.77 5.25 -1.55
C LEU A 76 -1.15 3.88 -1.77
N ILE A 77 -1.73 3.08 -2.65
CA ILE A 77 -1.04 1.90 -3.21
C ILE A 77 -0.15 2.38 -4.34
N MET A 78 1.14 2.05 -4.26
CA MET A 78 2.14 2.42 -5.26
C MET A 78 2.68 1.15 -5.92
N PRO A 79 2.17 0.76 -7.09
CA PRO A 79 2.74 -0.32 -7.88
C PRO A 79 4.15 0.07 -8.36
N ARG A 80 5.11 -0.86 -8.27
CA ARG A 80 6.51 -0.63 -8.63
C ARG A 80 6.99 -1.70 -9.59
N LYS A 81 7.37 -1.27 -10.81
CA LYS A 81 8.06 -2.12 -11.80
C LYS A 81 9.55 -2.28 -11.47
N ASN A 82 10.17 -1.24 -10.91
CA ASN A 82 11.52 -1.30 -10.34
C ASN A 82 11.43 -1.16 -8.82
N THR A 83 11.93 -2.15 -8.09
CA THR A 83 11.88 -2.21 -6.62
C THR A 83 13.21 -1.82 -5.96
N GLU A 84 14.26 -1.58 -6.75
CA GLU A 84 15.56 -1.17 -6.26
C GLU A 84 15.49 0.18 -5.54
N SER A 85 16.23 0.30 -4.44
CA SER A 85 16.36 1.55 -3.67
C SER A 85 15.06 2.10 -3.05
N ILE A 86 13.96 1.34 -3.06
CA ILE A 86 12.75 1.72 -2.32
C ILE A 86 13.01 1.48 -0.82
N GLY A 87 13.24 2.59 -0.11
CA GLY A 87 13.39 2.64 1.34
C GLY A 87 12.08 2.41 2.08
N GLY A 88 12.00 2.92 3.32
CA GLY A 88 10.82 2.79 4.16
C GLY A 88 10.78 1.49 4.98
N MET A 89 9.72 1.36 5.78
CA MET A 89 9.54 0.23 6.70
C MET A 89 9.17 -1.03 5.91
N LYS A 90 9.90 -2.11 6.14
CA LYS A 90 9.65 -3.43 5.55
C LYS A 90 8.52 -4.17 6.27
N TYR A 91 8.05 -5.25 5.67
CA TYR A 91 6.95 -6.05 6.20
C TYR A 91 7.20 -6.46 7.66
N GLU A 92 8.42 -6.91 7.97
CA GLU A 92 8.80 -7.39 9.30
C GLU A 92 8.75 -6.27 10.34
N GLU A 93 9.04 -5.02 9.97
CA GLU A 93 9.02 -3.88 10.90
C GLU A 93 7.60 -3.41 11.23
N ILE A 94 6.64 -3.75 10.37
CA ILE A 94 5.25 -3.32 10.50
C ILE A 94 4.41 -4.40 11.19
N PHE A 95 4.57 -5.67 10.80
CA PHE A 95 3.64 -6.74 11.15
C PHE A 95 4.20 -7.84 12.06
N VAL A 96 5.50 -7.85 12.36
CA VAL A 96 6.15 -8.75 13.34
C VAL A 96 6.42 -7.98 14.63
#